data_AF-E9GE57-F1
#
_entry.id   AF-E9GE57-F1
#
_cell.length_a   1.000
_cell.length_b   1.000
_cell.length_c   1.000
_cell.angle_alpha   90.00
_cell.angle_beta   90.00
_cell.angle_gamma   90.00
#
_symmetry.space_group_name_H-M   'P 1'
#
loop_
_entity.id
_entity.type
_entity.pdbx_description
1 polymer ?
#
loop_
_entity_poly.entity_id
_entity_poly.type
_entity_poly.pdbx_seq_one_letter_code
_entity_poly.pdbx_strand_id
1 'polypeptide(L)'
;MRNHRPDHFYYHTNMKNVTYDGKYWDWVRKDEQLWSRIRVKYLEAPTEIFGQKLSDGWRFHHGSDIGRIRVLMQYGGIYLDNDCFVIRSLDKYRKFECALNWDDKQFMGTQTLIAHKNSRFIKLWLESYKDNYRSDKWYYNAGERPTTEILFQQPHLIHRVKGHFGADTGVSMSLYKNRKFDWRHLDVIHLLMSHRSYLDPNYNQTPVFDENNIRTYEYPFGDMVRQVLDMQSPNSPSP
;
A
#
# COMPACT_ATOMS: atom_id res chain seq x y z
N MET A 1 4.25 -10.76 4.76
CA MET A 1 4.29 -10.20 6.14
C MET A 1 5.31 -10.85 7.09
N ARG A 2 5.93 -11.98 6.72
CA ARG A 2 7.05 -12.58 7.46
C ARG A 2 8.21 -11.61 7.75
N ASN A 3 8.40 -10.63 6.87
CA ASN A 3 9.47 -9.63 6.98
C ASN A 3 9.21 -8.56 8.05
N HIS A 4 7.95 -8.16 8.28
CA HIS A 4 7.60 -7.14 9.28
C HIS A 4 7.18 -7.71 10.62
N ARG A 5 6.44 -8.84 10.63
CA ARG A 5 5.98 -9.56 11.84
C ARG A 5 5.15 -8.68 12.80
N PRO A 6 4.05 -8.04 12.35
CA PRO A 6 3.22 -7.22 13.23
C PRO A 6 2.53 -8.08 14.31
N ASP A 7 2.22 -7.48 15.46
CA ASP A 7 1.42 -8.13 16.52
C ASP A 7 -0.03 -8.36 16.06
N HIS A 8 -0.59 -7.38 15.35
CA HIS A 8 -1.92 -7.44 14.76
C HIS A 8 -1.91 -6.93 13.32
N PHE A 9 -2.66 -7.60 12.46
CA PHE A 9 -2.90 -7.18 11.09
C PHE A 9 -4.39 -6.87 10.90
N TYR A 10 -4.70 -5.58 10.76
CA TYR A 10 -6.08 -5.14 10.53
C TYR A 10 -6.41 -5.11 9.05
N TYR A 11 -7.41 -5.88 8.65
CA TYR A 11 -8.00 -5.81 7.31
C TYR A 11 -9.35 -5.11 7.40
N HIS A 12 -9.50 -3.96 6.76
CA HIS A 12 -10.75 -3.20 6.79
C HIS A 12 -11.59 -3.49 5.54
N THR A 13 -12.88 -3.73 5.72
CA THR A 13 -13.83 -4.03 4.63
C THR A 13 -15.21 -3.47 4.92
N ASN A 14 -15.97 -3.15 3.88
CA ASN A 14 -17.38 -2.75 3.99
C ASN A 14 -18.35 -3.94 4.04
N MET A 15 -17.83 -5.18 4.06
CA MET A 15 -18.66 -6.37 4.28
C MET A 15 -19.00 -6.51 5.77
N LYS A 16 -20.30 -6.52 6.11
CA LYS A 16 -20.77 -6.69 7.49
C LYS A 16 -20.55 -8.12 8.00
N ASN A 17 -20.80 -9.11 7.15
CA ASN A 17 -20.67 -10.53 7.46
C ASN A 17 -19.52 -11.10 6.62
N VAL A 18 -18.31 -10.99 7.14
CA VAL A 18 -17.10 -11.47 6.44
C VAL A 18 -17.07 -12.99 6.50
N THR A 19 -16.94 -13.62 5.34
CA THR A 19 -16.58 -15.02 5.24
C THR A 19 -15.12 -15.15 4.80
N TYR A 20 -14.45 -16.21 5.26
CA TYR A 20 -13.04 -16.49 4.99
C TYR A 20 -12.94 -17.61 3.95
N ASP A 21 -13.62 -17.43 2.83
CA ASP A 21 -13.79 -18.46 1.81
C ASP A 21 -12.81 -18.25 0.64
N GLY A 22 -12.28 -19.36 0.14
CA GLY A 22 -11.43 -19.39 -1.04
C GLY A 22 -10.01 -19.87 -0.75
N LYS A 23 -9.36 -20.36 -1.81
CA LYS A 23 -8.05 -21.03 -1.79
C LYS A 23 -6.99 -20.27 -0.98
N TYR A 24 -6.92 -18.95 -1.11
CA TYR A 24 -5.90 -18.16 -0.41
C TYR A 24 -6.21 -17.96 1.09
N TRP A 25 -7.49 -17.92 1.48
CA TRP A 25 -7.84 -17.97 2.90
C TRP A 25 -7.52 -19.33 3.51
N ASP A 26 -7.67 -20.43 2.76
CA ASP A 26 -7.24 -21.76 3.21
C ASP A 26 -5.74 -21.80 3.50
N TRP A 27 -4.93 -21.16 2.65
CA TRP A 27 -3.48 -21.07 2.86
C TRP A 27 -3.13 -20.22 4.08
N VAL A 28 -3.78 -19.07 4.23
CA VAL A 28 -3.58 -18.19 5.39
C VAL A 28 -4.00 -18.88 6.69
N ARG A 29 -5.08 -19.68 6.69
CA ARG A 29 -5.54 -20.43 7.86
C ARG A 29 -4.56 -21.53 8.30
N LYS A 30 -3.80 -22.11 7.36
CA LYS A 30 -2.77 -23.12 7.68
C LYS A 30 -1.55 -22.52 8.39
N ASP A 31 -1.29 -21.23 8.19
CA ASP A 31 -0.26 -20.51 8.96
C ASP A 31 -0.89 -20.00 10.26
N GLU A 32 -0.84 -20.82 11.32
CA GLU A 32 -1.46 -20.52 12.62
C GLU A 32 -0.96 -19.21 13.23
N GLN A 33 0.34 -18.91 13.05
CA GLN A 33 0.93 -17.68 13.57
C GLN A 33 0.39 -16.45 12.85
N LEU A 34 0.30 -16.48 11.51
CA LEU A 34 -0.32 -15.41 10.75
C LEU A 34 -1.82 -15.28 11.08
N TRP A 35 -2.54 -16.40 11.07
CA TRP A 35 -3.98 -16.44 11.30
C TRP A 35 -4.37 -15.84 12.65
N SER A 36 -3.63 -16.17 13.71
CA SER A 36 -3.88 -15.65 15.06
C SER A 36 -3.74 -14.12 15.19
N ARG A 37 -3.08 -13.47 14.22
CA ARG A 37 -2.81 -12.01 14.21
C ARG A 37 -3.76 -11.22 13.32
N ILE A 38 -4.49 -11.87 12.41
CA ILE A 38 -5.42 -11.20 11.50
C ILE A 38 -6.68 -10.75 12.25
N ARG A 39 -7.09 -9.51 12.01
CA ARG A 39 -8.30 -8.91 12.57
C ARG A 39 -9.05 -8.23 11.43
N VAL A 40 -10.15 -8.84 10.98
CA VAL A 40 -11.02 -8.17 10.00
C VAL A 40 -11.94 -7.19 10.74
N LYS A 41 -12.02 -5.97 10.24
CA LYS A 41 -12.79 -4.86 10.82
C LYS A 41 -13.73 -4.28 9.78
N TYR A 42 -14.97 -4.04 10.19
CA TYR A 42 -15.91 -3.30 9.36
C TYR A 42 -15.46 -1.84 9.25
N LEU A 43 -15.43 -1.32 8.03
CA LEU A 43 -15.27 0.09 7.73
C LEU A 43 -16.25 0.44 6.63
N GLU A 44 -17.22 1.30 6.94
CA GLU A 44 -18.17 1.77 5.96
C GLU A 44 -17.44 2.59 4.88
N ALA A 45 -17.72 2.26 3.61
CA ALA A 45 -17.19 3.00 2.48
C ALA A 45 -17.82 4.40 2.43
N PRO A 46 -17.05 5.48 2.65
CA PRO A 46 -17.61 6.82 2.75
C PRO A 46 -18.42 7.19 1.49
N THR A 47 -19.56 7.84 1.71
CA THR A 47 -20.40 8.45 0.67
C THR A 47 -20.06 9.93 0.49
N GLU A 48 -19.56 10.56 1.55
CA GLU A 48 -19.34 12.00 1.66
C GLU A 48 -18.22 12.33 2.66
N ILE A 49 -17.75 13.58 2.62
CA ILE A 49 -16.74 14.14 3.52
C ILE A 49 -17.05 15.60 3.83
N PHE A 50 -17.32 15.91 5.10
CA PHE A 50 -17.71 17.27 5.55
C PHE A 50 -18.87 17.89 4.75
N GLY A 51 -19.95 17.15 4.52
CA GLY A 51 -21.11 17.59 3.75
C GLY A 51 -20.93 17.49 2.22
N GLN A 52 -19.73 17.12 1.74
CA GLN A 52 -19.41 17.08 0.31
C GLN A 52 -19.51 15.64 -0.21
N LYS A 53 -20.42 15.40 -1.15
CA LYS A 53 -20.59 14.08 -1.79
C LYS A 53 -19.30 13.65 -2.51
N LEU A 54 -18.88 12.40 -2.31
CA LEU A 54 -17.74 11.86 -3.05
C LEU A 54 -18.07 11.66 -4.54
N SER A 55 -17.04 11.76 -5.37
CA SER A 55 -17.10 11.48 -6.81
C SER A 55 -17.76 10.14 -7.11
N ASP A 56 -18.71 10.08 -8.04
CA ASP A 56 -19.35 8.82 -8.42
C ASP A 56 -18.35 7.88 -9.13
N GLY A 57 -17.45 8.43 -9.97
CA GLY A 57 -16.45 7.66 -10.72
C GLY A 57 -15.24 7.20 -9.89
N TRP A 58 -14.89 7.93 -8.85
CA TRP A 58 -13.73 7.62 -7.98
C TRP A 58 -14.09 7.39 -6.52
N ARG A 59 -15.36 7.06 -6.25
CA ARG A 59 -15.89 6.92 -4.90
C ARG A 59 -15.01 6.05 -4.01
N PHE A 60 -14.60 4.88 -4.49
CA PHE A 60 -13.80 3.94 -3.72
C PHE A 60 -12.34 4.37 -3.58
N HIS A 61 -11.77 5.07 -4.56
CA HIS A 61 -10.41 5.63 -4.45
C HIS A 61 -10.37 6.72 -3.39
N HIS A 62 -11.22 7.74 -3.54
CA HIS A 62 -11.32 8.84 -2.56
C HIS A 62 -11.78 8.36 -1.19
N GLY A 63 -12.70 7.39 -1.15
CA GLY A 63 -13.16 6.75 0.08
C GLY A 63 -12.05 5.97 0.80
N SER A 64 -11.16 5.31 0.06
CA SER A 64 -9.97 4.65 0.61
C SER A 64 -8.99 5.66 1.20
N ASP A 65 -8.76 6.79 0.52
CA ASP A 65 -7.92 7.89 1.03
C ASP A 65 -8.45 8.42 2.37
N ILE A 66 -9.76 8.63 2.48
CA ILE A 66 -10.40 9.06 3.75
C ILE A 66 -10.33 7.94 4.80
N GLY A 67 -10.56 6.69 4.38
CA GLY A 67 -10.53 5.52 5.24
C GLY A 67 -9.17 5.34 5.92
N ARG A 68 -8.07 5.41 5.16
CA ARG A 68 -6.71 5.28 5.73
C ARG A 68 -6.38 6.37 6.74
N ILE A 69 -6.80 7.61 6.48
CA ILE A 69 -6.63 8.74 7.42
C ILE A 69 -7.37 8.45 8.72
N ARG A 70 -8.66 8.09 8.65
CA ARG A 70 -9.48 7.79 9.83
C ARG A 70 -8.96 6.59 10.62
N VAL A 71 -8.52 5.53 9.94
CA VAL A 71 -7.92 4.35 10.57
C VAL A 71 -6.61 4.71 11.28
N LEU A 72 -5.74 5.51 10.66
CA LEU A 72 -4.53 6.00 11.30
C LEU A 72 -4.83 6.92 12.49
N MET A 73 -5.87 7.75 12.45
CA MET A 73 -6.28 8.54 13.61
C MET A 73 -6.83 7.67 14.75
N GLN A 74 -7.46 6.54 14.44
CA GLN A 74 -8.01 5.62 15.43
C GLN A 74 -6.92 4.77 16.12
N TYR A 75 -6.04 4.18 15.33
CA TYR A 75 -5.09 3.17 15.81
C TYR A 75 -3.63 3.63 15.79
N GLY A 76 -3.29 4.57 14.90
CA GLY A 76 -1.92 4.81 14.49
C GLY A 76 -1.31 3.57 13.83
N GLY A 77 0.01 3.46 13.89
CA GLY A 77 0.74 2.31 13.37
C GLY A 77 1.13 2.49 11.91
N ILE A 78 0.99 1.42 11.13
CA ILE A 78 1.48 1.35 9.75
C ILE A 78 0.29 0.99 8.86
N TYR A 79 -0.01 1.86 7.90
CA TYR A 79 -0.93 1.60 6.81
C TYR A 79 -0.16 1.23 5.54
N LEU A 80 -0.71 0.27 4.78
CA LEU A 80 -0.20 -0.20 3.51
C LEU A 80 -1.38 -0.32 2.54
N ASP A 81 -1.22 0.13 1.29
CA ASP A 81 -2.10 -0.27 0.21
C ASP A 81 -2.03 -1.79 0.01
N ASN A 82 -3.10 -2.38 -0.52
CA ASN A 82 -3.25 -3.84 -0.63
C ASN A 82 -2.21 -4.50 -1.55
N ASP A 83 -1.56 -3.72 -2.40
CA ASP A 83 -0.49 -4.13 -3.31
C ASP A 83 0.87 -3.52 -2.93
N CYS A 84 1.11 -3.32 -1.64
CA CYS A 84 2.45 -3.08 -1.11
C CYS A 84 3.15 -4.38 -0.68
N PHE A 85 4.43 -4.51 -1.05
CA PHE A 85 5.28 -5.60 -0.57
C PHE A 85 6.31 -5.05 0.41
N VAL A 86 6.31 -5.55 1.64
CA VAL A 86 7.28 -5.15 2.68
C VAL A 86 8.52 -6.03 2.59
N ILE A 87 9.66 -5.43 2.25
CA ILE A 87 10.98 -6.08 2.16
C ILE A 87 11.63 -6.15 3.55
N ARG A 88 11.58 -5.06 4.33
CA ARG A 88 12.22 -4.94 5.65
C ARG A 88 11.25 -4.40 6.69
N SER A 89 11.50 -4.66 7.98
CA SER A 89 10.64 -4.10 9.03
C SER A 89 10.62 -2.57 8.95
N LEU A 90 9.41 -2.01 9.01
CA LEU A 90 9.16 -0.57 8.98
C LEU A 90 9.21 0.07 10.38
N ASP A 91 9.50 -0.71 11.44
CA ASP A 91 9.52 -0.21 12.82
C ASP A 91 10.53 0.93 13.04
N LYS A 92 11.62 0.95 12.27
CA LYS A 92 12.61 2.05 12.31
C LYS A 92 12.00 3.43 12.03
N TYR A 93 10.83 3.50 11.37
CA TYR A 93 10.11 4.73 11.09
C TYR A 93 9.10 5.11 12.18
N ARG A 94 8.76 4.21 13.11
CA ARG A 94 7.77 4.47 14.18
C ARG A 94 8.25 5.44 15.26
N LYS A 95 9.55 5.76 15.27
CA LYS A 95 10.12 6.82 16.13
C LYS A 95 9.69 8.22 15.70
N PHE A 96 9.19 8.39 14.48
CA PHE A 96 8.68 9.65 13.97
C PHE A 96 7.18 9.76 14.23
N GLU A 97 6.69 10.98 14.43
CA GLU A 97 5.25 11.23 14.58
C GLU A 97 4.47 10.80 13.34
N CYS A 98 5.04 11.05 12.15
CA CYS A 98 4.55 10.55 10.88
C CYS A 98 5.74 10.35 9.92
N ALA A 99 5.73 9.29 9.12
CA ALA A 99 6.72 9.00 8.08
C ALA A 99 6.02 8.42 6.84
N LEU A 100 6.41 8.92 5.66
CA LEU A 100 5.82 8.55 4.37
C LEU A 100 6.77 8.86 3.21
N ASN A 101 6.45 8.39 1.99
CA ASN A 101 7.25 8.68 0.81
C ASN A 101 7.07 10.14 0.39
N TRP A 102 8.14 10.91 0.24
CA TRP A 102 8.07 12.22 -0.39
C TRP A 102 9.41 12.60 -1.02
N ASP A 103 9.61 12.18 -2.26
CA ASP A 103 10.79 12.45 -3.07
C ASP A 103 10.81 13.89 -3.60
N ASP A 104 11.96 14.32 -4.12
CA ASP A 104 12.11 15.68 -4.63
C ASP A 104 11.34 15.88 -5.93
N LYS A 105 10.70 17.05 -6.06
CA LYS A 105 9.83 17.41 -7.19
C LYS A 105 8.62 16.48 -7.38
N GLN A 106 8.24 15.74 -6.34
CA GLN A 106 7.03 14.93 -6.30
C GLN A 106 6.10 15.40 -5.17
N PHE A 107 4.86 14.93 -5.21
CA PHE A 107 3.94 15.00 -4.08
C PHE A 107 4.11 13.78 -3.17
N MET A 108 3.67 13.89 -1.92
CA MET A 108 3.73 12.79 -0.97
C MET A 108 2.98 11.56 -1.48
N GLY A 109 3.56 10.37 -1.29
CA GLY A 109 2.90 9.09 -1.54
C GLY A 109 2.05 8.66 -0.35
N THR A 110 0.93 8.01 -0.64
CA THR A 110 -0.09 7.59 0.35
C THR A 110 -0.24 6.09 0.48
N GLN A 111 0.59 5.33 -0.25
CA GLN A 111 0.54 3.86 -0.33
C GLN A 111 1.18 3.20 0.90
N THR A 112 2.13 3.87 1.55
CA THR A 112 2.70 3.45 2.83
C THR A 112 2.79 4.63 3.76
N LEU A 113 2.11 4.55 4.89
CA LEU A 113 2.04 5.61 5.89
C LEU A 113 2.34 5.01 7.26
N ILE A 114 3.25 5.63 8.00
CA ILE A 114 3.52 5.30 9.39
C ILE A 114 3.15 6.53 10.20
N ALA A 115 2.24 6.42 11.15
CA ALA A 115 1.82 7.56 11.94
C ALA A 115 1.44 7.18 13.36
N HIS A 116 1.77 8.05 14.30
CA HIS A 116 1.14 8.04 15.61
C HIS A 116 -0.33 8.43 15.48
N LYS A 117 -1.21 7.83 16.30
CA LYS A 117 -2.67 8.10 16.26
C LYS A 117 -3.04 9.57 16.45
N ASN A 118 -2.19 10.31 17.18
CA ASN A 118 -2.33 11.75 17.40
C ASN A 118 -1.45 12.59 16.45
N SER A 119 -1.09 12.09 15.27
CA SER A 119 -0.27 12.83 14.31
C SER A 119 -0.97 14.13 13.90
N ARG A 120 -0.25 15.25 14.04
CA ARG A 120 -0.68 16.59 13.62
C ARG A 120 -0.88 16.64 12.12
N PHE A 121 0.03 16.04 11.36
CA PHE A 121 -0.08 15.98 9.91
C PHE A 121 -1.35 15.25 9.47
N ILE A 122 -1.61 14.04 10.00
CA ILE A 122 -2.80 13.24 9.62
C ILE A 122 -4.10 14.00 9.91
N LYS A 123 -4.16 14.71 11.05
CA LYS A 123 -5.31 15.57 11.38
C LYS A 123 -5.46 16.72 10.37
N LEU A 124 -4.40 17.47 10.09
CA LEU A 124 -4.43 18.58 9.13
C LEU A 124 -4.78 18.10 7.72
N TRP A 125 -4.31 16.92 7.32
CA TRP A 125 -4.66 16.32 6.04
C TRP A 125 -6.15 16.00 5.98
N LEU A 126 -6.75 15.41 7.01
CA LEU A 126 -8.21 15.23 7.03
C LEU A 126 -8.94 16.57 6.90
N GLU A 127 -8.59 17.54 7.74
CA GLU A 127 -9.24 18.87 7.76
C GLU A 127 -9.10 19.61 6.43
N SER A 128 -8.05 19.34 5.65
CA SER A 128 -7.91 19.95 4.32
C SER A 128 -9.11 19.65 3.41
N TYR A 129 -9.80 18.51 3.57
CA TYR A 129 -10.98 18.20 2.78
C TYR A 129 -12.16 19.15 3.02
N LYS A 130 -12.24 19.82 4.18
CA LYS A 130 -13.37 20.66 4.56
C LYS A 130 -13.54 21.83 3.58
N ASP A 131 -14.73 21.96 3.00
CA ASP A 131 -15.14 23.00 2.04
C ASP A 131 -14.29 23.11 0.76
N ASN A 132 -13.43 22.13 0.48
CA ASN A 132 -12.43 22.22 -0.57
C ASN A 132 -12.16 20.86 -1.26
N TYR A 133 -13.07 19.90 -1.13
CA TYR A 133 -12.93 18.59 -1.77
C TYR A 133 -13.06 18.70 -3.30
N ARG A 134 -12.06 18.18 -4.02
CA ARG A 134 -12.06 18.14 -5.49
C ARG A 134 -12.48 16.77 -5.99
N SER A 135 -13.75 16.61 -6.32
CA SER A 135 -14.31 15.35 -6.85
C SER A 135 -13.81 15.00 -8.27
N ASP A 136 -13.37 16.01 -9.02
CA ASP A 136 -12.90 15.96 -10.41
C ASP A 136 -11.39 15.68 -10.55
N LYS A 137 -10.68 15.50 -9.44
CA LYS A 137 -9.25 15.14 -9.43
C LYS A 137 -8.97 13.90 -8.60
N TRP A 138 -8.53 12.82 -9.26
CA TRP A 138 -8.17 11.54 -8.61
C TRP A 138 -7.22 11.76 -7.44
N TYR A 139 -6.03 12.33 -7.71
CA TYR A 139 -4.93 12.31 -6.74
C TYR A 139 -4.85 13.56 -5.86
N TYR A 140 -5.57 14.61 -6.26
CA TYR A 140 -5.35 15.95 -5.71
C TYR A 140 -5.53 15.99 -4.19
N ASN A 141 -6.65 15.46 -3.69
CA ASN A 141 -6.98 15.48 -2.27
C ASN A 141 -6.04 14.57 -1.45
N ALA A 142 -5.53 13.51 -2.06
CA ALA A 142 -4.75 12.48 -1.38
C ALA A 142 -3.27 12.87 -1.23
N GLY A 143 -2.65 13.42 -2.27
CA GLY A 143 -1.21 13.66 -2.28
C GLY A 143 -0.83 15.10 -2.61
N GLU A 144 -1.35 15.65 -3.70
CA GLU A 144 -0.94 16.99 -4.17
C GLU A 144 -1.25 18.07 -3.15
N ARG A 145 -2.52 18.18 -2.75
CA ARG A 145 -2.98 19.22 -1.85
C ARG A 145 -2.35 19.21 -0.46
N PRO A 146 -2.31 18.09 0.28
CA PRO A 146 -1.59 18.07 1.56
C PRO A 146 -0.10 18.37 1.39
N THR A 147 0.49 18.05 0.23
CA THR A 147 1.87 18.46 -0.05
C THR A 147 1.98 19.98 -0.18
N THR A 148 1.18 20.58 -1.06
CA THR A 148 1.33 21.98 -1.46
C THR A 148 0.82 22.97 -0.41
N GLU A 149 -0.31 22.67 0.24
CA GLU A 149 -0.96 23.58 1.19
C GLU A 149 -0.43 23.41 2.62
N ILE A 150 0.04 22.21 2.99
CA ILE A 150 0.46 21.91 4.37
C ILE A 150 1.98 21.70 4.43
N LEU A 151 2.49 20.70 3.72
CA LEU A 151 3.87 20.24 3.91
C LEU A 151 4.93 21.16 3.33
N PHE A 152 4.64 21.93 2.27
CA PHE A 152 5.55 22.97 1.79
C PHE A 152 5.78 24.05 2.86
N GLN A 153 4.75 24.38 3.66
CA GLN A 153 4.84 25.37 4.73
C GLN A 153 5.37 24.76 6.04
N GLN A 154 5.02 23.51 6.32
CA GLN A 154 5.32 22.82 7.57
C GLN A 154 5.94 21.43 7.32
N PRO A 155 7.12 21.35 6.68
CA PRO A 155 7.73 20.07 6.32
C PRO A 155 8.15 19.24 7.55
N HIS A 156 8.32 19.89 8.71
CA HIS A 156 8.69 19.25 9.97
C HIS A 156 7.60 18.35 10.56
N LEU A 157 6.37 18.40 10.04
CA LEU A 157 5.25 17.57 10.52
C LEU A 157 5.40 16.09 10.13
N ILE A 158 6.30 15.77 9.20
CA ILE A 158 6.58 14.40 8.77
C ILE A 158 8.08 14.14 8.64
N HIS A 159 8.45 12.88 8.69
CA HIS A 159 9.72 12.38 8.19
C HIS A 159 9.57 11.95 6.73
N ARG A 160 10.33 12.60 5.83
CA ARG A 160 10.38 12.25 4.41
C ARG A 160 11.23 10.99 4.23
N VAL A 161 10.60 9.91 3.81
CA VAL A 161 11.32 8.72 3.35
C VAL A 161 11.55 8.88 1.85
N LYS A 162 12.81 8.95 1.44
CA LYS A 162 13.21 9.11 0.03
C LYS A 162 13.81 7.84 -0.50
N GLY A 163 13.37 7.40 -1.68
CA GLY A 163 13.91 6.22 -2.38
C GLY A 163 13.68 4.85 -1.73
N HIS A 164 13.33 4.75 -0.45
CA HIS A 164 13.16 3.47 0.25
C HIS A 164 11.73 2.90 0.23
N PHE A 165 10.72 3.72 -0.09
CA PHE A 165 9.31 3.30 -0.10
C PHE A 165 8.79 2.88 -1.48
N GLY A 166 9.66 2.86 -2.51
CA GLY A 166 9.35 2.29 -3.83
C GLY A 166 8.01 2.77 -4.41
N ALA A 167 7.65 4.04 -4.16
CA ALA A 167 6.36 4.62 -4.56
C ALA A 167 6.41 5.25 -5.97
N ASP A 168 7.61 5.44 -6.51
CA ASP A 168 7.80 5.93 -7.88
C ASP A 168 7.36 4.88 -8.91
N THR A 169 6.54 5.29 -9.88
CA THR A 169 6.01 4.38 -10.91
C THR A 169 7.12 3.71 -11.71
N GLY A 170 8.27 4.36 -11.95
CA GLY A 170 9.42 3.78 -12.62
C GLY A 170 10.07 2.64 -11.83
N VAL A 171 10.04 2.72 -10.50
CA VAL A 171 10.46 1.62 -9.62
C VAL A 171 9.51 0.43 -9.77
N SER A 172 8.19 0.64 -9.69
CA SER A 172 7.20 -0.42 -9.90
C SER A 172 7.26 -1.02 -11.31
N MET A 173 7.46 -0.20 -12.35
CA MET A 173 7.65 -0.67 -13.73
C MET A 173 8.85 -1.60 -13.88
N SER A 174 9.92 -1.35 -13.12
CA SER A 174 11.12 -2.18 -13.16
C SER A 174 10.84 -3.62 -12.71
N LEU A 175 9.82 -3.85 -11.87
CA LEU A 175 9.40 -5.19 -11.44
C LEU A 175 8.89 -6.08 -12.58
N TYR A 176 8.41 -5.47 -13.67
CA TYR A 176 7.81 -6.17 -14.82
C TYR A 176 8.63 -6.03 -16.11
N LYS A 177 9.61 -5.11 -16.15
CA LYS A 177 10.40 -4.79 -17.35
C LYS A 177 11.89 -5.05 -17.21
N ASN A 178 12.45 -4.98 -16.01
CA ASN A 178 13.89 -5.05 -15.79
C ASN A 178 14.26 -6.28 -14.97
N ARG A 179 14.71 -7.34 -15.65
CA ARG A 179 15.16 -8.59 -15.03
C ARG A 179 16.31 -8.41 -14.03
N LYS A 180 17.09 -7.33 -14.15
CA LYS A 180 18.25 -7.03 -13.29
C LYS A 180 17.93 -6.03 -12.18
N PHE A 181 16.68 -5.60 -12.05
CA PHE A 181 16.32 -4.65 -11.00
C PHE A 181 16.44 -5.30 -9.62
N ASP A 182 17.41 -4.82 -8.83
CA ASP A 182 17.59 -5.25 -7.45
C ASP A 182 16.62 -4.49 -6.55
N TRP A 183 15.51 -5.10 -6.20
CA TRP A 183 14.49 -4.54 -5.31
C TRP A 183 14.84 -4.66 -3.82
N ARG A 184 15.88 -5.41 -3.45
CA ARG A 184 16.17 -5.75 -2.04
C ARG A 184 16.72 -4.58 -1.24
N HIS A 185 17.16 -3.50 -1.89
CA HIS A 185 17.61 -2.28 -1.22
C HIS A 185 16.45 -1.46 -0.62
N LEU A 186 15.21 -1.68 -1.07
CA LEU A 186 14.01 -1.00 -0.59
C LEU A 186 13.55 -1.54 0.78
N ASP A 187 12.72 -0.79 1.48
CA ASP A 187 12.04 -1.27 2.69
C ASP A 187 10.62 -1.75 2.40
N VAL A 188 9.95 -1.06 1.50
CA VAL A 188 8.63 -1.40 0.95
C VAL A 188 8.58 -0.96 -0.51
N ILE A 189 7.77 -1.62 -1.32
CA ILE A 189 7.54 -1.26 -2.72
C ILE A 189 6.06 -1.36 -3.05
N HIS A 190 5.56 -0.38 -3.78
CA HIS A 190 4.21 -0.41 -4.35
C HIS A 190 4.24 -1.20 -5.66
N LEU A 191 3.44 -2.26 -5.74
CA LEU A 191 3.52 -3.22 -6.84
C LEU A 191 2.80 -2.73 -8.10
N LEU A 192 1.81 -1.83 -7.98
CA LEU A 192 0.93 -1.40 -9.07
C LEU A 192 0.30 -2.59 -9.81
N MET A 193 -0.13 -3.59 -9.04
CA MET A 193 -0.61 -4.88 -9.60
C MET A 193 -1.85 -4.69 -10.49
N SER A 194 -2.76 -3.81 -10.07
CA SER A 194 -3.97 -3.46 -10.83
C SER A 194 -3.69 -2.72 -12.14
N HIS A 195 -2.47 -2.22 -12.33
CA HIS A 195 -2.05 -1.44 -13.49
C HIS A 195 -1.19 -2.26 -14.47
N ARG A 196 -0.99 -3.55 -14.22
CA ARG A 196 -0.18 -4.44 -15.06
C ARG A 196 -0.58 -4.44 -16.54
N SER A 197 -1.86 -4.27 -16.87
CA SER A 197 -2.35 -4.31 -18.25
C SER A 197 -1.63 -3.36 -19.20
N TYR A 198 -1.07 -2.26 -18.69
CA TYR A 198 -0.26 -1.31 -19.46
C TYR A 198 1.17 -1.13 -18.91
N LEU A 199 1.48 -1.66 -17.71
CA LEU A 199 2.83 -1.63 -17.15
C LEU A 199 3.68 -2.86 -17.52
N ASP A 200 3.08 -4.03 -17.72
CA ASP A 200 3.77 -5.27 -18.04
C ASP A 200 3.70 -5.54 -19.55
N PRO A 201 4.83 -5.47 -20.30
CA PRO A 201 4.86 -5.77 -21.72
C PRO A 201 4.44 -7.20 -22.06
N ASN A 202 4.49 -8.11 -21.07
CA ASN A 202 4.15 -9.52 -21.21
C ASN A 202 2.77 -9.86 -20.62
N TYR A 203 1.94 -8.83 -20.31
CA TYR A 203 0.63 -9.02 -19.70
C TYR A 203 -0.24 -10.02 -20.46
N ASN A 204 -0.27 -9.97 -21.79
CA ASN A 204 -1.09 -10.87 -22.61
C ASN A 204 -0.72 -12.36 -22.46
N GLN A 205 0.51 -12.67 -22.03
CA GLN A 205 0.95 -14.05 -21.78
C GLN A 205 0.51 -14.52 -20.38
N THR A 206 0.39 -13.60 -19.42
CA THR A 206 0.06 -13.89 -18.02
C THR A 206 -0.90 -12.82 -17.45
N PRO A 207 -2.13 -12.71 -18.01
CA PRO A 207 -3.06 -11.65 -17.62
C PRO A 207 -3.49 -11.78 -16.16
N VAL A 208 -3.51 -13.02 -15.66
CA VAL A 208 -3.71 -13.35 -14.25
C VAL A 208 -2.47 -14.09 -13.78
N PHE A 209 -1.93 -13.70 -12.61
CA PHE A 209 -0.90 -14.50 -11.95
C PHE A 209 -1.55 -15.61 -11.12
N ASP A 210 -1.02 -16.82 -11.26
CA ASP A 210 -1.40 -18.00 -10.49
C ASP A 210 -0.15 -18.76 -10.02
N GLU A 211 -0.34 -19.83 -9.24
CA GLU A 211 0.74 -20.63 -8.68
C GLU A 211 1.55 -21.42 -9.72
N ASN A 212 1.11 -21.47 -10.98
CA ASN A 212 1.79 -22.19 -12.05
C ASN A 212 2.65 -21.21 -12.85
N ASN A 213 2.04 -20.14 -13.38
CA ASN A 213 2.74 -19.20 -14.23
C ASN A 213 3.75 -18.34 -13.47
N ILE A 214 3.53 -18.10 -12.17
CA ILE A 214 4.47 -17.32 -11.36
C ILE A 214 5.78 -18.08 -11.12
N ARG A 215 5.81 -19.40 -11.31
CA ARG A 215 7.05 -20.19 -11.18
C ARG A 215 8.05 -19.82 -12.27
N THR A 216 7.56 -19.57 -13.48
CA THR A 216 8.40 -19.27 -14.65
C THR A 216 8.48 -17.78 -14.97
N TYR A 217 7.77 -16.91 -14.24
CA TYR A 217 7.84 -15.47 -14.47
C TYR A 217 9.24 -14.91 -14.11
N GLU A 218 9.97 -14.46 -15.13
CA GLU A 218 11.42 -14.18 -15.05
C GLU A 218 11.79 -12.77 -14.55
N TYR A 219 10.79 -11.96 -14.18
CA TYR A 219 11.01 -10.60 -13.70
C TYR A 219 10.96 -10.55 -12.16
N PRO A 220 11.50 -9.48 -11.53
CA PRO A 220 11.59 -9.37 -10.08
C PRO A 220 10.30 -9.63 -9.32
N PHE A 221 9.14 -9.26 -9.88
CA PHE A 221 7.85 -9.58 -9.27
C PHE A 221 7.69 -11.09 -9.01
N GLY A 222 8.10 -11.93 -9.96
CA GLY A 222 8.07 -13.39 -9.83
C GLY A 222 8.98 -13.88 -8.70
N ASP A 223 10.19 -13.33 -8.60
CA ASP A 223 11.11 -13.64 -7.49
C ASP A 223 10.49 -13.32 -6.13
N MET A 224 9.84 -12.16 -6.03
CA MET A 224 9.18 -11.72 -4.79
C MET A 224 8.05 -12.68 -4.37
N VAL A 225 7.20 -13.10 -5.32
CA VAL A 225 6.10 -14.04 -5.03
C VAL A 225 6.63 -15.43 -4.68
N ARG A 226 7.62 -15.93 -5.43
CA ARG A 226 8.27 -17.22 -5.13
C ARG A 226 8.89 -17.24 -3.73
N GLN A 227 9.53 -16.14 -3.31
CA GLN A 227 10.06 -16.01 -1.97
C GLN A 227 8.99 -16.02 -0.87
N VAL A 228 7.77 -15.52 -1.15
CA VAL A 228 6.67 -15.56 -0.17
C VAL A 228 6.03 -16.93 -0.06
N LEU A 229 5.91 -17.65 -1.18
CA LEU A 229 5.26 -18.96 -1.25
C LEU A 229 6.24 -20.12 -1.02
N ASP A 230 7.50 -19.83 -0.65
CA ASP A 230 8.58 -20.82 -0.51
C ASP A 230 8.71 -21.73 -1.76
N MET A 231 8.50 -21.17 -2.95
CA MET A 231 8.58 -21.90 -4.22
C MET A 231 9.98 -21.85 -4.80
N GLN A 232 10.49 -22.99 -5.26
CA GLN A 232 11.76 -23.05 -5.99
C GLN A 232 11.63 -22.37 -7.36
N SER A 233 12.68 -21.66 -7.77
CA SER A 233 12.80 -21.19 -9.15
C SER A 233 13.06 -22.40 -10.06
N PRO A 234 12.51 -22.46 -11.28
CA PRO A 234 12.80 -23.53 -12.24
C PRO A 234 14.31 -23.63 -12.55
N ASN A 235 15.04 -22.52 -12.38
CA ASN A 235 16.49 -22.45 -12.60
C ASN A 235 17.31 -22.55 -11.30
N SER A 236 16.67 -22.81 -10.15
CA SER A 236 17.41 -23.15 -8.93
C SER A 236 17.85 -24.61 -9.07
N PRO A 237 19.16 -24.93 -9.14
CA PRO A 237 19.59 -26.31 -9.04
C PRO A 237 19.04 -26.86 -7.72
N SER A 238 18.37 -28.01 -7.78
CA SER A 238 17.99 -28.75 -6.58
C SER A 238 19.26 -29.04 -5.76
N PRO A 239 19.21 -28.93 -4.42
CA PRO A 239 20.33 -29.31 -3.56
C PRO A 239 20.67 -30.80 -3.71
#